data_AF-A0A7S3FD55-F1
#
_entry.id   AF-A0A7S3FD55-F1
#
_cell.length_a   1.000
_cell.length_b   1.000
_cell.length_c   1.000
_cell.angle_alpha   90.00
_cell.angle_beta   90.00
_cell.angle_gamma   90.00
#
_symmetry.space_group_name_H-M   'P 1'
#
loop_
_entity.id
_entity.type
_entity.pdbx_description
1 polymer ?
#
loop_
_entity_poly.entity_id
_entity_poly.type
_entity_poly.pdbx_seq_one_letter_code
_entity_poly.pdbx_strand_id
1 'polypeptide(L)'
;RTAADGLRAAAEALLDAADARAEGRDASRGGGAVRFGVPEGAALVARRMTAAEMGQAFAWMRRDQHSSATCVRFWDKAAESIMGLFEADGSVTPGEPPPTQRLFGYFERGAGKGAAPLGFAACKDDGVSVDVMGVRLAARGRGVGRAIAEHLIELANARAKRLADQGRREDAPRRYVLDSIPAALPFWRALGFTAMAEEEVDVEDRVMGKLSGDTRLCKDMLWWQE
;
A
#
# COMPACT_ATOMS: atom_id res chain seq x y z
N ARG A 1 -26.48 -11.54 -2.80
CA ARG A 1 -25.31 -10.88 -2.20
C ARG A 1 -24.21 -11.91 -2.21
N THR A 2 -23.21 -11.73 -3.05
CA THR A 2 -22.14 -12.70 -3.27
C THR A 2 -21.09 -12.57 -2.17
N ALA A 3 -20.23 -13.58 -2.00
CA ALA A 3 -19.12 -13.53 -1.05
C ALA A 3 -18.16 -12.34 -1.31
N ALA A 4 -18.07 -11.89 -2.58
CA ALA A 4 -17.30 -10.70 -2.98
C ALA A 4 -17.88 -9.40 -2.41
N ASP A 5 -19.22 -9.25 -2.38
CA ASP A 5 -19.88 -8.09 -1.79
C ASP A 5 -19.59 -7.98 -0.27
N GLY A 6 -19.50 -9.13 0.41
CA GLY A 6 -19.17 -9.20 1.83
C GLY A 6 -17.71 -8.88 2.15
N LEU A 7 -16.79 -9.27 1.27
CA LEU A 7 -15.36 -8.93 1.38
C LEU A 7 -15.10 -7.45 1.13
N ARG A 8 -15.79 -6.85 0.16
CA ARG A 8 -15.74 -5.43 -0.15
C ARG A 8 -16.29 -4.58 1.00
N ALA A 9 -17.48 -4.91 1.51
CA ALA A 9 -18.06 -4.22 2.66
C ALA A 9 -17.19 -4.35 3.93
N ALA A 10 -16.52 -5.49 4.12
CA ALA A 10 -15.58 -5.66 5.22
C ALA A 10 -14.29 -4.85 5.02
N ALA A 11 -13.80 -4.71 3.79
CA ALA A 11 -12.64 -3.87 3.45
C ALA A 11 -12.96 -2.38 3.62
N GLU A 12 -14.14 -1.94 3.20
CA GLU A 12 -14.66 -0.58 3.43
C GLU A 12 -14.81 -0.31 4.92
N ALA A 13 -15.41 -1.22 5.70
CA ALA A 13 -15.49 -1.08 7.16
C ALA A 13 -14.10 -1.16 7.86
N LEU A 14 -13.08 -1.75 7.21
CA LEU A 14 -11.70 -1.80 7.71
C LEU A 14 -11.00 -0.46 7.55
N LEU A 15 -11.19 0.13 6.37
CA LEU A 15 -10.77 1.46 5.99
C LEU A 15 -11.49 2.52 6.86
N ASP A 16 -12.81 2.43 7.00
CA ASP A 16 -13.62 3.32 7.83
C ASP A 16 -13.32 3.15 9.33
N ALA A 17 -12.97 1.95 9.81
CA ALA A 17 -12.56 1.77 11.21
C ALA A 17 -11.11 2.20 11.46
N ALA A 18 -10.26 2.21 10.43
CA ALA A 18 -8.95 2.84 10.50
C ALA A 18 -9.11 4.36 10.55
N ASP A 19 -10.03 4.91 9.76
CA ASP A 19 -10.44 6.32 9.79
C ASP A 19 -11.11 6.67 11.13
N ALA A 20 -12.07 5.89 11.63
CA ALA A 20 -12.75 6.13 12.90
C ALA A 20 -11.84 5.92 14.13
N ARG A 21 -10.76 5.11 14.03
CA ARG A 21 -9.71 5.06 15.05
C ARG A 21 -8.71 6.22 14.92
N ALA A 22 -8.58 6.81 13.74
CA ALA A 22 -7.89 8.07 13.53
C ALA A 22 -8.71 9.26 14.06
N GLU A 23 -10.04 9.21 13.99
CA GLU A 23 -10.99 10.23 14.47
C GLU A 23 -11.34 10.06 15.96
N GLY A 24 -11.42 8.83 16.48
CA GLY A 24 -11.84 8.53 17.86
C GLY A 24 -10.81 8.85 18.94
N ARG A 25 -9.59 9.23 18.57
CA ARG A 25 -8.58 9.83 19.48
C ARG A 25 -8.44 11.33 19.25
N ASP A 26 -9.42 11.95 18.61
CA ASP A 26 -9.35 13.31 18.07
C ASP A 26 -10.48 14.23 18.59
N ALA A 27 -10.90 14.03 19.84
CA ALA A 27 -11.75 15.02 20.53
C ALA A 27 -10.97 16.28 20.96
N SER A 28 -9.69 16.40 20.62
CA SER A 28 -8.89 17.60 20.86
C SER A 28 -7.97 17.91 19.68
N ARG A 29 -8.55 18.42 18.59
CA ARG A 29 -7.92 19.17 17.50
C ARG A 29 -6.61 18.58 16.93
N GLY A 30 -6.73 17.72 15.92
CA GLY A 30 -5.79 17.66 14.80
C GLY A 30 -5.58 16.28 14.18
N GLY A 31 -6.40 15.95 13.18
CA GLY A 31 -6.18 14.99 12.09
C GLY A 31 -5.17 13.87 12.35
N GLY A 32 -5.66 12.75 12.88
CA GLY A 32 -4.89 11.58 13.33
C GLY A 32 -4.07 10.87 12.25
N ALA A 33 -2.82 11.30 12.09
CA ALA A 33 -1.77 10.61 11.34
C ALA A 33 -1.23 9.38 12.10
N VAL A 34 -1.16 8.21 11.44
CA VAL A 34 -0.43 7.05 11.98
C VAL A 34 1.08 7.26 11.80
N ARG A 35 1.85 7.01 12.86
CA ARG A 35 3.29 7.31 12.97
C ARG A 35 4.11 6.06 12.66
N PHE A 36 5.02 6.14 11.70
CA PHE A 36 6.00 5.07 11.43
C PHE A 36 7.42 5.59 11.68
N GLY A 37 8.17 4.85 12.50
CA GLY A 37 9.50 5.22 12.96
C GLY A 37 10.51 5.23 11.82
N VAL A 38 11.11 6.40 11.58
CA VAL A 38 12.37 6.57 10.84
C VAL A 38 13.38 7.13 11.85
N PRO A 39 14.68 6.76 11.81
CA PRO A 39 15.70 7.46 12.61
C PRO A 39 15.69 8.98 12.31
N GLU A 40 16.08 9.77 13.30
CA GLU A 40 15.90 11.23 13.43
C GLU A 40 15.77 12.04 12.11
N GLY A 41 14.61 12.69 11.95
CA GLY A 41 14.43 13.83 11.04
C GLY A 41 13.14 13.88 10.24
N ALA A 42 12.51 12.74 9.94
CA ALA A 42 11.27 12.71 9.16
C ALA A 42 10.34 11.58 9.60
N ALA A 43 9.51 11.83 10.61
CA ALA A 43 8.35 10.97 10.85
C ALA A 43 7.45 11.01 9.60
N LEU A 44 7.09 9.85 9.07
CA LEU A 44 6.15 9.76 7.95
C LEU A 44 4.72 9.70 8.44
N VAL A 45 3.82 10.25 7.62
CA VAL A 45 2.38 10.15 7.78
C VAL A 45 1.81 9.47 6.54
N ALA A 46 1.08 8.38 6.76
CA ALA A 46 0.27 7.75 5.72
C ALA A 46 -1.14 8.34 5.73
N ARG A 47 -1.67 8.66 4.56
CA ARG A 47 -3.09 9.04 4.37
C ARG A 47 -3.53 8.83 2.93
N ARG A 48 -4.83 8.73 2.71
CA ARG A 48 -5.39 8.73 1.36
C ARG A 48 -5.04 10.02 0.61
N MET A 49 -4.76 9.88 -0.68
CA MET A 49 -4.34 11.01 -1.52
C MET A 49 -5.53 11.70 -2.15
N THR A 50 -5.56 13.03 -2.04
CA THR A 50 -6.45 13.86 -2.85
C THR A 50 -6.05 13.82 -4.34
N ALA A 51 -6.97 14.25 -5.21
CA ALA A 51 -6.71 14.45 -6.65
C ALA A 51 -5.40 15.22 -6.92
N ALA A 52 -5.19 16.32 -6.20
CA ALA A 52 -4.00 17.16 -6.36
C ALA A 52 -2.70 16.42 -5.99
N GLU A 53 -2.72 15.65 -4.90
CA GLU A 53 -1.56 14.91 -4.41
C GLU A 53 -1.22 13.72 -5.30
N MET A 54 -2.23 13.05 -5.87
CA MET A 54 -2.01 12.06 -6.92
C MET A 54 -1.40 12.71 -8.16
N GLY A 55 -1.88 13.88 -8.58
CA GLY A 55 -1.26 14.65 -9.67
C GLY A 55 0.23 14.94 -9.42
N GLN A 56 0.59 15.29 -8.19
CA GLN A 56 2.00 15.44 -7.78
C GLN A 56 2.75 14.10 -7.84
N ALA A 57 2.12 13.00 -7.43
CA ALA A 57 2.69 11.65 -7.54
C ALA A 57 3.02 11.27 -8.98
N PHE A 58 2.05 11.43 -9.89
CA PHE A 58 2.25 11.19 -11.32
C PHE A 58 3.37 12.04 -11.91
N ALA A 59 3.42 13.32 -11.55
CA ALA A 59 4.44 14.23 -12.07
C ALA A 59 5.86 13.77 -11.70
N TRP A 60 6.09 13.35 -10.44
CA TRP A 60 7.41 12.86 -10.07
C TRP A 60 7.67 11.43 -10.56
N MET A 61 6.67 10.56 -10.66
CA MET A 61 6.83 9.21 -11.25
C MET A 61 7.35 9.29 -12.67
N ARG A 62 6.76 10.17 -13.50
CA ARG A 62 7.22 10.42 -14.87
C ARG A 62 8.65 10.94 -14.87
N ARG A 63 8.98 11.90 -14.02
CA ARG A 63 10.36 12.42 -13.90
C ARG A 63 11.37 11.32 -13.51
N ASP A 64 11.00 10.48 -12.56
CA ASP A 64 11.85 9.38 -12.07
C ASP A 64 12.02 8.28 -13.13
N GLN A 65 10.99 8.02 -13.95
CA GLN A 65 11.05 7.10 -15.09
C GLN A 65 12.07 7.57 -16.14
N HIS A 66 12.07 8.85 -16.50
CA HIS A 66 13.06 9.42 -17.42
C HIS A 66 14.48 9.39 -16.85
N SER A 67 14.62 9.41 -15.53
CA SER A 67 15.92 9.44 -14.84
C SER A 67 16.48 8.04 -14.54
N SER A 68 15.70 6.98 -14.75
CA SER A 68 16.07 5.60 -14.38
C SER A 68 15.96 4.65 -15.58
N ALA A 69 17.10 4.26 -16.15
CA ALA A 69 17.17 3.29 -17.23
C ALA A 69 16.66 1.87 -16.85
N THR A 70 16.59 1.56 -15.55
CA THR A 70 16.32 0.21 -15.04
C THR A 70 14.90 0.00 -14.55
N CYS A 71 14.04 1.02 -14.56
CA CYS A 71 12.68 0.96 -14.01
C CYS A 71 11.59 1.34 -15.02
N VAL A 72 11.91 1.31 -16.32
CA VAL A 72 11.11 1.95 -17.38
C VAL A 72 9.64 1.47 -17.36
N ARG A 73 9.37 0.19 -17.05
CA ARG A 73 8.01 -0.36 -17.03
C ARG A 73 7.31 -0.34 -15.67
N PHE A 74 8.06 -0.20 -14.57
CA PHE A 74 7.46 -0.19 -13.23
C PHE A 74 6.55 1.02 -13.05
N TRP A 75 7.00 2.21 -13.45
CA TRP A 75 6.24 3.44 -13.28
C TRP A 75 5.02 3.52 -14.20
N ASP A 76 5.06 2.88 -15.37
CA ASP A 76 3.88 2.75 -16.24
C ASP A 76 2.83 1.83 -15.59
N LYS A 77 3.22 0.65 -15.11
CA LYS A 77 2.32 -0.26 -14.37
C LYS A 77 1.75 0.42 -13.11
N ALA A 78 2.59 1.15 -12.38
CA ALA A 78 2.14 1.91 -11.21
C ALA A 78 1.12 2.99 -11.57
N ALA A 79 1.33 3.68 -12.70
CA ALA A 79 0.39 4.68 -13.20
C ALA A 79 -0.96 4.05 -13.54
N GLU A 80 -0.97 2.90 -14.23
CA GLU A 80 -2.18 2.15 -14.57
C GLU A 80 -2.94 1.70 -13.31
N SER A 81 -2.24 1.10 -12.33
CA SER A 81 -2.85 0.71 -11.05
C SER A 81 -3.48 1.89 -10.31
N ILE A 82 -2.77 3.02 -10.23
CA ILE A 82 -3.26 4.23 -9.55
C ILE A 82 -4.49 4.78 -10.28
N MET A 83 -4.45 4.87 -11.61
CA MET A 83 -5.57 5.37 -12.42
C MET A 83 -6.80 4.46 -12.28
N GLY A 84 -6.62 3.14 -12.38
CA GLY A 84 -7.72 2.18 -12.27
C GLY A 84 -8.43 2.27 -10.92
N LEU A 85 -7.68 2.42 -9.83
CA LEU A 85 -8.26 2.62 -8.50
C LEU A 85 -9.02 3.96 -8.40
N PHE A 86 -8.43 5.03 -8.94
CA PHE A 86 -9.05 6.35 -8.91
C PHE A 86 -10.37 6.39 -9.71
N GLU A 87 -10.41 5.76 -10.88
CA GLU A 87 -11.61 5.68 -11.72
C GLU A 87 -12.70 4.80 -11.09
N ALA A 88 -12.32 3.70 -10.44
CA ALA A 88 -13.25 2.77 -9.80
C ALA A 88 -13.96 3.36 -8.57
N ASP A 89 -13.32 4.30 -7.86
CA ASP A 89 -13.87 4.91 -6.64
C ASP A 89 -14.91 6.03 -6.93
N GLY A 90 -15.12 6.40 -8.19
CA GLY A 90 -16.39 6.97 -8.69
C GLY A 90 -16.86 8.33 -8.14
N SER A 91 -16.07 9.07 -7.35
CA SER A 91 -16.43 10.43 -6.93
C SER A 91 -15.20 11.20 -6.47
N VAL A 92 -14.95 12.35 -7.08
CA VAL A 92 -13.83 13.23 -6.70
C VAL A 92 -14.39 14.60 -6.35
N THR A 93 -14.86 14.74 -5.11
CA THR A 93 -15.01 16.09 -4.54
C THR A 93 -13.60 16.70 -4.49
N PRO A 94 -13.36 17.86 -5.12
CA PRO A 94 -12.04 18.47 -5.12
C PRO A 94 -11.53 18.71 -3.68
N GLY A 95 -10.39 18.12 -3.34
CA GLY A 95 -9.75 18.30 -2.04
C GLY A 95 -10.07 17.24 -0.97
N GLU A 96 -10.90 16.25 -1.29
CA GLU A 96 -11.20 15.10 -0.42
C GLU A 96 -10.89 13.77 -1.13
N PRO A 97 -10.26 12.80 -0.43
CA PRO A 97 -10.09 11.46 -0.95
C PRO A 97 -11.42 10.67 -0.88
N PRO A 98 -11.70 9.74 -1.81
CA PRO A 98 -12.82 8.81 -1.67
C PRO A 98 -12.70 7.98 -0.37
N PRO A 99 -13.81 7.69 0.33
CA PRO A 99 -13.79 6.85 1.55
C PRO A 99 -13.31 5.41 1.27
N THR A 100 -13.56 4.91 0.08
CA THR A 100 -13.15 3.57 -0.36
C THR A 100 -11.74 3.53 -0.93
N GLN A 101 -11.03 4.67 -0.95
CA GLN A 101 -9.75 4.77 -1.64
C GLN A 101 -8.69 3.90 -0.98
N ARG A 102 -8.17 2.96 -1.78
CA ARG A 102 -7.11 1.99 -1.42
C ARG A 102 -5.71 2.48 -1.76
N LEU A 103 -5.59 3.78 -2.01
CA LEU A 103 -4.36 4.43 -2.43
C LEU A 103 -3.91 5.41 -1.35
N PHE A 104 -2.75 5.11 -0.78
CA PHE A 104 -2.12 5.88 0.27
C PHE A 104 -0.92 6.65 -0.27
N GLY A 105 -0.81 7.91 0.15
CA GLY A 105 0.39 8.72 0.03
C GLY A 105 1.13 8.76 1.37
N TYR A 106 2.44 8.85 1.30
CA TYR A 106 3.32 8.94 2.44
C TYR A 106 4.06 10.27 2.42
N PHE A 107 3.85 11.07 3.46
CA PHE A 107 4.29 12.47 3.51
C PHE A 107 5.21 12.70 4.70
N GLU A 108 6.09 13.69 4.61
CA GLU A 108 6.80 14.17 5.80
C GLU A 108 5.80 14.76 6.80
N ARG A 109 6.05 14.55 8.09
CA ARG A 109 5.23 15.12 9.16
C ARG A 109 5.15 16.65 9.04
N GLY A 110 3.95 17.18 9.17
CA GLY A 110 3.68 18.62 9.04
C GLY A 110 3.46 19.06 7.60
N ALA A 111 3.61 18.18 6.62
CA ALA A 111 3.20 18.46 5.25
C ALA A 111 1.69 18.73 5.20
N GLY A 112 1.31 19.91 4.70
CA GLY A 112 -0.07 20.31 4.52
C GLY A 112 -0.79 19.53 3.41
N LYS A 113 -2.09 19.78 3.26
CA LYS A 113 -2.85 19.32 2.09
C LYS A 113 -2.22 19.87 0.81
N GLY A 114 -2.10 19.04 -0.21
CA GLY A 114 -1.49 19.39 -1.50
C GLY A 114 0.03 19.22 -1.57
N ALA A 115 0.69 18.79 -0.49
CA ALA A 115 2.12 18.48 -0.53
C ALA A 115 2.41 17.29 -1.48
N ALA A 116 3.62 17.25 -2.05
CA ALA A 116 4.02 16.09 -2.85
C ALA A 116 4.37 14.90 -1.93
N PRO A 117 3.81 13.70 -2.18
CA PRO A 117 4.17 12.52 -1.39
C PRO A 117 5.62 12.09 -1.66
N LEU A 118 6.28 11.56 -0.63
CA LEU A 118 7.60 10.91 -0.72
C LEU A 118 7.51 9.47 -1.25
N GLY A 119 6.35 8.86 -1.12
CA GLY A 119 6.04 7.55 -1.66
C GLY A 119 4.54 7.30 -1.65
N PHE A 120 4.13 6.20 -2.27
CA PHE A 120 2.74 5.77 -2.33
C PHE A 120 2.64 4.25 -2.17
N ALA A 121 1.45 3.79 -1.81
CA ALA A 121 1.07 2.39 -1.90
C ALA A 121 -0.38 2.27 -2.32
N ALA A 122 -0.66 1.39 -3.27
CA ALA A 122 -2.00 1.02 -3.69
C ALA A 122 -2.25 -0.45 -3.29
N CYS A 123 -3.39 -0.71 -2.68
CA CYS A 123 -3.78 -2.04 -2.20
C CYS A 123 -4.82 -2.69 -3.13
N LYS A 124 -4.76 -4.02 -3.22
CA LYS A 124 -5.76 -4.86 -3.91
C LYS A 124 -7.11 -4.82 -3.17
N ASP A 125 -8.12 -5.52 -3.70
CA ASP A 125 -9.50 -5.48 -3.14
C ASP A 125 -9.59 -6.02 -1.71
N ASP A 126 -8.62 -6.83 -1.31
CA ASP A 126 -8.46 -7.27 0.07
C ASP A 126 -7.97 -6.16 1.02
N GLY A 127 -7.71 -4.96 0.52
CA GLY A 127 -7.29 -3.78 1.29
C GLY A 127 -5.97 -3.92 2.04
N VAL A 128 -5.20 -4.99 1.81
CA VAL A 128 -3.96 -5.26 2.57
C VAL A 128 -2.82 -5.76 1.70
N SER A 129 -3.11 -6.52 0.64
CA SER A 129 -2.11 -6.90 -0.33
C SER A 129 -1.73 -5.69 -1.18
N VAL A 130 -0.43 -5.47 -1.34
CA VAL A 130 0.07 -4.40 -2.19
C VAL A 130 -0.12 -4.79 -3.65
N ASP A 131 -0.78 -3.92 -4.39
CA ASP A 131 -0.78 -3.95 -5.84
C ASP A 131 0.46 -3.24 -6.37
N VAL A 132 0.72 -2.01 -5.86
CA VAL A 132 1.92 -1.26 -6.21
C VAL A 132 2.41 -0.40 -5.05
N MET A 133 3.74 -0.32 -4.89
CA MET A 133 4.40 0.53 -3.89
C MET A 133 5.61 1.22 -4.49
N GLY A 134 5.67 2.55 -4.38
CA GLY A 134 6.72 3.36 -4.97
C GLY A 134 7.30 4.37 -3.99
N VAL A 135 8.61 4.62 -4.08
CA VAL A 135 9.31 5.69 -3.37
C VAL A 135 9.97 6.61 -4.38
N ARG A 136 9.71 7.91 -4.21
CA ARG A 136 10.31 8.97 -5.01
C ARG A 136 11.83 8.87 -4.95
N LEU A 137 12.51 9.01 -6.08
CA LEU A 137 13.96 8.83 -6.21
C LEU A 137 14.74 9.69 -5.21
N ALA A 138 14.35 10.96 -5.07
CA ALA A 138 14.95 11.91 -4.12
C ALA A 138 14.75 11.54 -2.63
N ALA A 139 13.84 10.61 -2.33
CA ALA A 139 13.57 10.13 -0.98
C ALA A 139 14.19 8.75 -0.69
N ARG A 140 14.85 8.13 -1.67
CA ARG A 140 15.53 6.83 -1.50
C ARG A 140 16.75 6.97 -0.59
N GLY A 141 17.12 5.87 0.07
CA GLY A 141 18.22 5.84 1.05
C GLY A 141 17.88 6.45 2.41
N ARG A 142 16.71 7.07 2.58
CA ARG A 142 16.27 7.73 3.82
C ARG A 142 15.35 6.85 4.69
N GLY A 143 15.28 5.55 4.44
CA GLY A 143 14.40 4.63 5.17
C GLY A 143 12.91 4.72 4.81
N VAL A 144 12.49 5.60 3.89
CA VAL A 144 11.08 5.80 3.52
C VAL A 144 10.41 4.50 3.06
N GLY A 145 11.04 3.75 2.15
CA GLY A 145 10.46 2.49 1.65
C GLY A 145 10.24 1.45 2.75
N ARG A 146 11.16 1.37 3.73
CA ARG A 146 11.04 0.47 4.88
C ARG A 146 9.83 0.85 5.73
N ALA A 147 9.70 2.13 6.08
CA ALA A 147 8.58 2.61 6.88
C ALA A 147 7.21 2.40 6.19
N ILE A 148 7.15 2.56 4.86
CA ILE A 148 5.96 2.23 4.06
C ILE A 148 5.63 0.74 4.17
N ALA A 149 6.61 -0.13 3.94
CA ALA A 149 6.40 -1.57 3.97
C ALA A 149 5.97 -2.06 5.37
N GLU A 150 6.60 -1.55 6.42
CA GLU A 150 6.26 -1.88 7.81
C GLU A 150 4.83 -1.45 8.14
N HIS A 151 4.40 -0.25 7.73
CA HIS A 151 3.00 0.18 7.86
C HIS A 151 2.02 -0.80 7.20
N LEU A 152 2.30 -1.21 5.96
CA LEU A 152 1.40 -2.09 5.20
C LEU A 152 1.32 -3.49 5.82
N ILE A 153 2.44 -4.00 6.36
CA ILE A 153 2.47 -5.25 7.14
C ILE A 153 1.65 -5.11 8.42
N GLU A 154 1.73 -3.99 9.13
CA GLU A 154 0.92 -3.73 10.33
C GLU A 154 -0.58 -3.69 10.00
N LEU A 155 -0.98 -3.01 8.92
CA LEU A 155 -2.37 -2.99 8.46
C LEU A 155 -2.88 -4.40 8.14
N ALA A 156 -2.07 -5.19 7.44
CA ALA A 156 -2.41 -6.57 7.13
C ALA A 156 -2.59 -7.43 8.40
N ASN A 157 -1.70 -7.29 9.39
CA ASN A 157 -1.79 -8.04 10.64
C ASN A 157 -3.03 -7.63 11.43
N ALA A 158 -3.31 -6.33 11.49
CA ALA A 158 -4.49 -5.80 12.16
C ALA A 158 -5.80 -6.29 11.52
N ARG A 159 -5.86 -6.36 10.18
CA ARG A 159 -7.00 -6.94 9.45
C ARG A 159 -7.19 -8.40 9.80
N ALA A 160 -6.12 -9.18 9.71
CA ALA A 160 -6.19 -10.62 9.88
C ALA A 160 -6.56 -11.01 11.33
N LYS A 161 -6.01 -10.30 12.33
CA LYS A 161 -6.45 -10.40 13.74
C LYS A 161 -7.94 -10.10 13.91
N ARG A 162 -8.44 -9.02 13.31
CA ARG A 162 -9.86 -8.66 13.40
C ARG A 162 -10.78 -9.72 12.81
N LEU A 163 -10.41 -10.30 11.66
CA LEU A 163 -11.17 -11.38 11.06
C LEU A 163 -11.21 -12.60 11.98
N ALA A 164 -10.10 -12.93 12.63
CA ALA A 164 -10.05 -13.99 13.64
C ALA A 164 -10.95 -13.69 14.86
N ASP A 165 -10.91 -12.47 15.40
CA ASP A 165 -11.75 -12.03 16.52
C ASP A 165 -13.26 -12.10 16.19
N GLN A 166 -13.62 -11.99 14.90
CA GLN A 166 -14.99 -12.12 14.39
C GLN A 166 -15.40 -13.57 14.11
N GLY A 167 -14.57 -14.56 14.45
CA GLY A 167 -14.81 -15.98 14.12
C GLY A 167 -14.58 -16.33 12.66
N ARG A 168 -14.03 -15.41 11.85
CA ARG A 168 -13.74 -15.57 10.42
C ARG A 168 -12.26 -15.89 10.18
N ARG A 169 -11.68 -16.74 11.02
CA ARG A 169 -10.25 -17.06 10.99
C ARG A 169 -9.82 -17.67 9.65
N GLU A 170 -10.71 -18.42 8.99
CA GLU A 170 -10.44 -19.03 7.68
C GLU A 170 -10.35 -18.00 6.55
N ASP A 171 -11.00 -16.84 6.70
CA ASP A 171 -10.92 -15.73 5.75
C ASP A 171 -9.66 -14.86 5.95
N ALA A 172 -8.93 -15.08 7.04
CA ALA A 172 -7.80 -14.24 7.41
C ALA A 172 -6.50 -14.71 6.72
N PRO A 173 -5.80 -13.83 5.99
CA PRO A 173 -4.61 -14.22 5.25
C PRO A 173 -3.51 -14.71 6.21
N ARG A 174 -2.90 -15.86 5.85
CA ARG A 174 -1.75 -16.43 6.56
C ARG A 174 -0.42 -15.81 6.16
N ARG A 175 -0.36 -15.28 4.95
CA ARG A 175 0.84 -14.72 4.34
C ARG A 175 0.52 -13.38 3.71
N TYR A 176 1.45 -12.45 3.85
CA TYR A 176 1.50 -11.23 3.06
C TYR A 176 2.14 -11.56 1.72
N VAL A 177 1.45 -11.30 0.60
CA VAL A 177 1.94 -11.61 -0.76
C VAL A 177 2.07 -10.34 -1.58
N LEU A 178 3.16 -10.22 -2.34
CA LEU A 178 3.39 -9.11 -3.26
C LEU A 178 4.18 -9.56 -4.49
N ASP A 179 4.05 -8.80 -5.58
CA ASP A 179 4.84 -8.98 -6.79
C ASP A 179 5.95 -7.92 -6.83
N SER A 180 7.21 -8.35 -6.89
CA SER A 180 8.37 -7.45 -6.84
C SER A 180 9.16 -7.48 -8.14
N ILE A 181 9.51 -6.30 -8.65
CA ILE A 181 10.53 -6.16 -9.70
C ILE A 181 11.90 -6.67 -9.20
N PRO A 182 12.80 -7.13 -10.09
CA PRO A 182 14.11 -7.66 -9.70
C PRO A 182 14.95 -6.68 -8.86
N ALA A 183 14.91 -5.39 -9.20
CA ALA A 183 15.66 -4.35 -8.51
C ALA A 183 15.22 -4.14 -7.05
N ALA A 184 14.00 -4.52 -6.68
CA ALA A 184 13.46 -4.38 -5.33
C ALA A 184 13.62 -5.66 -4.48
N LEU A 185 14.05 -6.79 -5.07
CA LEU A 185 14.22 -8.05 -4.36
C LEU A 185 15.12 -7.96 -3.11
N PRO A 186 16.30 -7.31 -3.15
CA PRO A 186 17.15 -7.21 -1.95
C PRO A 186 16.46 -6.46 -0.81
N PHE A 187 15.69 -5.42 -1.14
CA PHE A 187 14.93 -4.64 -0.17
C PHE A 187 13.87 -5.51 0.53
N TRP A 188 13.07 -6.26 -0.22
CA TRP A 188 12.03 -7.12 0.36
C TRP A 188 12.61 -8.28 1.16
N ARG A 189 13.69 -8.90 0.68
CA ARG A 189 14.40 -9.96 1.43
C ARG A 189 14.94 -9.46 2.76
N ALA A 190 15.45 -8.22 2.82
CA ALA A 190 15.88 -7.60 4.06
C ALA A 190 14.73 -7.30 5.05
N LEU A 191 13.47 -7.38 4.60
CA LEU A 191 12.27 -7.34 5.43
C LEU A 191 11.74 -8.73 5.80
N GLY A 192 12.43 -9.80 5.41
CA GLY A 192 12.06 -11.18 5.70
C GLY A 192 11.08 -11.79 4.70
N PHE A 193 10.92 -11.20 3.51
CA PHE A 193 10.16 -11.82 2.43
C PHE A 193 10.98 -12.91 1.73
N THR A 194 10.32 -14.00 1.38
CA THR A 194 10.89 -15.12 0.62
C THR A 194 10.14 -15.30 -0.71
N ALA A 195 10.81 -15.85 -1.72
CA ALA A 195 10.12 -16.19 -2.97
C ALA A 195 9.10 -17.31 -2.72
N MET A 196 7.93 -17.21 -3.33
CA MET A 196 6.97 -18.32 -3.34
C MET A 196 7.49 -19.45 -4.22
N ALA A 197 7.19 -20.70 -3.83
CA ALA A 197 7.46 -21.86 -4.66
C ALA A 197 6.61 -21.79 -5.95
N GLU A 198 7.14 -22.26 -7.09
CA GLU A 198 6.44 -22.14 -8.39
C GLU A 198 5.09 -22.86 -8.40
N GLU A 199 4.94 -23.90 -7.57
CA GLU A 199 3.74 -24.71 -7.42
C GLU A 199 2.64 -23.98 -6.64
N GLU A 200 3.00 -22.97 -5.85
CA GLU A 200 2.05 -22.18 -5.03
C GLU A 200 1.53 -20.93 -5.75
N VAL A 201 2.10 -20.61 -6.93
CA VAL A 201 1.68 -19.48 -7.76
C VAL A 201 0.70 -20.00 -8.80
N ASP A 202 -0.46 -19.35 -8.92
CA ASP A 202 -1.42 -19.66 -9.97
C ASP A 202 -0.73 -19.65 -11.35
N VAL A 203 -1.13 -20.54 -12.26
CA VAL A 203 -0.58 -20.63 -13.60
C VAL A 203 -0.65 -19.29 -14.33
N GLU A 204 -1.75 -18.55 -14.20
CA GLU A 204 -1.92 -17.24 -14.83
C GLU A 204 -0.90 -16.23 -14.27
N ASP A 205 -0.80 -16.13 -12.95
CA ASP A 205 0.15 -15.27 -12.26
C ASP A 205 1.61 -15.64 -12.57
N ARG A 206 1.90 -16.93 -12.72
CA ARG A 206 3.23 -17.44 -13.09
C ARG A 206 3.61 -17.05 -14.51
N VAL A 207 2.67 -17.13 -15.45
CA VAL A 207 2.89 -16.70 -16.84
C VAL A 207 3.10 -15.18 -16.89
N MET A 208 2.25 -14.42 -16.21
CA MET A 208 2.36 -12.95 -16.17
C MET A 208 3.64 -12.48 -15.50
N GLY A 209 4.05 -13.11 -14.39
CA GLY A 209 5.32 -12.84 -13.71
C GLY A 209 6.54 -13.12 -14.59
N LYS A 210 6.52 -14.21 -15.39
CA LYS A 210 7.59 -14.51 -16.35
C LYS A 210 7.70 -13.45 -17.46
N LEU A 211 6.56 -12.92 -17.92
CA LEU A 211 6.52 -11.88 -18.96
C LEU A 211 6.94 -10.50 -18.43
N SER A 212 6.62 -10.18 -17.18
CA SER A 212 7.02 -8.90 -16.55
C SER A 212 8.42 -8.95 -15.93
N GLY A 213 8.95 -10.14 -15.67
CA GLY A 213 10.16 -10.33 -14.87
C GLY A 213 9.93 -10.12 -13.38
N ASP A 214 8.67 -9.99 -12.94
CA ASP A 214 8.31 -9.85 -11.54
C ASP A 214 8.47 -11.19 -10.81
N THR A 215 8.91 -11.12 -9.56
CA THR A 215 9.00 -12.27 -8.67
C THR A 215 7.97 -12.12 -7.56
N ARG A 216 7.12 -13.15 -7.41
CA ARG A 216 6.17 -13.20 -6.30
C ARG A 216 6.85 -13.56 -5.00
N LEU A 217 6.67 -12.73 -3.99
CA LEU A 217 7.24 -12.87 -2.67
C LEU A 217 6.13 -13.04 -1.63
N CYS A 218 6.43 -13.76 -0.56
CA CYS A 218 5.56 -13.89 0.59
C CYS A 218 6.31 -13.70 1.92
N LYS A 219 5.56 -13.36 2.96
CA LYS A 219 6.01 -13.33 4.35
C LYS A 219 4.90 -13.83 5.26
N ASP A 220 5.21 -14.70 6.21
CA ASP A 220 4.23 -15.16 7.18
C ASP A 220 3.74 -14.02 8.06
N MET A 221 2.43 -14.03 8.32
CA MET A 221 1.79 -13.03 9.16
C MET A 221 2.05 -13.34 10.63
N LEU A 222 2.57 -12.36 11.36
CA LEU A 222 3.05 -12.52 12.75
C LEU A 222 1.96 -13.03 13.69
N TRP A 223 0.71 -12.59 13.50
CA TRP A 223 -0.39 -12.99 14.38
C TRP A 223 -0.75 -14.47 14.32
N TRP A 224 -0.36 -15.20 13.25
CA TRP A 224 -0.58 -16.66 13.18
C TRP A 224 0.44 -17.46 13.96
N GLN A 225 1.53 -16.82 14.41
CA GLN A 225 2.58 -17.46 15.20
C GLN A 225 2.28 -17.38 16.72
N GLU A 226 1.24 -16.65 17.12
CA GLU A 226 0.68 -16.58 18.49
C GLU A 226 -0.47 -17.57 18.68
#